data_AF-A0A9E3PPA6-F1
#
_entry.id   AF-A0A9E3PPA6-F1
#
_cell.length_a   1.000
_cell.length_b   1.000
_cell.length_c   1.000
_cell.angle_alpha   90.00
_cell.angle_beta   90.00
_cell.angle_gamma   90.00
#
_symmetry.space_group_name_H-M   'P 1'
#
loop_
_entity.id
_entity.type
_entity.pdbx_description
1 polymer ?
#
loop_
_entity_poly.entity_id
_entity_poly.type
_entity_poly.pdbx_seq_one_letter_code
_entity_poly.pdbx_strand_id
1 'polypeptide(L)'
;MTMISASAAATAAAPLPLGSNPEPAAAILAAAGQLLPHLERGERVAAAALRAAMETAFGASDATGAWDWKTAYDACEAAAVLFLRKYGRALFRKAGSPAARLSAVSKIANLLPTHTRRSAESQTFQQFSTPIPLGLVAAHAAAITPADRVLEPSAGTGLLAILAE
;
A
#
# COMPACT_ATOMS: atom_id res chain seq x y z
N MET A 1 31.71 3.97 46.89
CA MET A 1 30.73 3.00 46.34
C MET A 1 29.36 3.65 46.40
N THR A 2 28.81 4.05 45.25
CA THR A 2 27.38 4.37 45.12
C THR A 2 26.96 4.04 43.69
N MET A 3 26.29 2.92 43.51
CA MET A 3 25.67 2.52 42.24
C MET A 3 24.26 3.11 42.21
N ILE A 4 23.95 3.95 41.22
CA ILE A 4 22.55 4.31 40.92
C ILE A 4 22.14 3.45 39.73
N SER A 5 21.30 2.47 40.02
CA SER A 5 20.56 1.68 39.04
C SER A 5 19.13 2.22 39.00
N ALA A 6 18.62 2.54 37.82
CA ALA A 6 17.21 2.82 37.60
C ALA A 6 16.79 2.25 36.24
N SER A 7 16.27 1.02 36.27
CA SER A 7 15.51 0.46 35.16
C SER A 7 14.06 0.94 35.31
N ALA A 8 13.61 1.82 34.42
CA ALA A 8 12.20 2.15 34.29
C ALA A 8 11.58 1.14 33.30
N ALA A 9 10.80 0.20 33.82
CA ALA A 9 9.99 -0.69 32.99
C ALA A 9 8.87 0.12 32.34
N ALA A 10 8.82 0.13 31.00
CA ALA A 10 7.75 0.74 30.25
C ALA A 10 6.44 -0.04 30.46
N THR A 11 5.41 0.64 30.94
CA THR A 11 4.07 0.08 31.13
C THR A 11 3.48 -0.31 29.77
N ALA A 12 3.11 -1.58 29.61
CA ALA A 12 2.48 -2.06 28.38
C ALA A 12 1.11 -1.38 28.20
N ALA A 13 0.90 -0.75 27.03
CA ALA A 13 -0.36 -0.13 26.67
C ALA A 13 -1.47 -1.18 26.54
N ALA A 14 -2.67 -0.87 27.05
CA ALA A 14 -3.82 -1.75 26.97
C ALA A 14 -4.29 -1.94 25.51
N PRO A 15 -4.78 -3.14 25.11
CA PRO A 15 -5.28 -3.35 23.76
C PRO A 15 -6.57 -2.55 23.56
N LEU A 16 -6.66 -1.86 22.41
CA LEU A 16 -7.88 -1.19 21.99
C LEU A 16 -8.93 -2.23 21.57
N PRO A 17 -10.22 -1.99 21.83
CA PRO A 17 -11.29 -2.92 21.48
C PRO A 17 -11.41 -3.03 19.94
N LEU A 18 -11.28 -4.26 19.43
CA LEU A 18 -11.50 -4.59 18.02
C LEU A 18 -13.01 -4.70 17.77
N GLY A 19 -13.56 -3.79 16.96
CA GLY A 19 -14.95 -3.83 16.51
C GLY A 19 -15.20 -5.03 15.59
N SER A 20 -16.42 -5.58 15.62
CA SER A 20 -16.84 -6.82 14.95
C SER A 20 -17.04 -6.71 13.42
N ASN A 21 -16.42 -5.74 12.75
CA ASN A 21 -16.31 -5.74 11.29
C ASN A 21 -15.10 -6.59 10.89
N PRO A 22 -15.05 -7.19 9.68
CA PRO A 22 -13.76 -7.62 9.16
C PRO A 22 -12.80 -6.44 9.31
N GLU A 23 -11.68 -6.66 9.98
CA GLU A 23 -10.65 -5.63 10.16
C GLU A 23 -10.43 -4.96 8.79
N PRO A 24 -10.70 -3.65 8.63
CA PRO A 24 -10.73 -3.02 7.30
C PRO A 24 -9.48 -3.34 6.47
N ALA A 25 -8.32 -3.48 7.13
CA ALA A 25 -7.07 -3.92 6.51
C ALA A 25 -7.15 -5.32 5.87
N ALA A 26 -7.79 -6.29 6.51
CA ALA A 26 -7.97 -7.64 5.98
C ALA A 26 -8.88 -7.65 4.75
N ALA A 27 -9.95 -6.86 4.76
CA ALA A 27 -10.84 -6.71 3.61
C ALA A 27 -10.13 -5.99 2.44
N ILE A 28 -9.36 -4.93 2.72
CA ILE A 28 -8.50 -4.26 1.72
C ILE A 28 -7.52 -5.25 1.10
N LEU A 29 -6.84 -6.07 1.91
CA LEU A 29 -5.88 -7.06 1.42
C LEU A 29 -6.57 -8.15 0.57
N ALA A 30 -7.76 -8.60 0.99
CA ALA A 30 -8.56 -9.55 0.22
C ALA A 30 -8.99 -8.97 -1.14
N ALA A 31 -9.42 -7.71 -1.18
CA ALA A 31 -9.73 -7.01 -2.42
C ALA A 31 -8.48 -6.85 -3.30
N ALA A 32 -7.34 -6.45 -2.71
CA ALA A 32 -6.06 -6.36 -3.40
C ALA A 32 -5.64 -7.68 -4.04
N GLY A 33 -5.87 -8.80 -3.36
CA GLY A 33 -5.65 -10.15 -3.89
C GLY A 33 -6.51 -10.47 -5.11
N GLN A 34 -7.75 -9.99 -5.15
CA GLN A 34 -8.63 -10.13 -6.32
C GLN A 34 -8.22 -9.20 -7.48
N LEU A 35 -7.61 -8.06 -7.19
CA LEU A 35 -7.13 -7.10 -8.20
C LEU A 35 -5.78 -7.49 -8.80
N LEU A 36 -4.91 -8.17 -8.05
CA LEU A 36 -3.57 -8.57 -8.49
C LEU A 36 -3.55 -9.29 -9.86
N PRO A 37 -4.45 -10.26 -10.16
CA PRO A 37 -4.48 -10.91 -11.47
C PRO A 37 -4.68 -9.95 -12.66
N HIS A 38 -5.36 -8.81 -12.47
CA HIS A 38 -5.46 -7.80 -13.53
C HIS A 38 -4.09 -7.18 -13.84
N LEU A 39 -3.32 -6.84 -12.82
CA LEU A 39 -1.95 -6.33 -12.98
C LEU A 39 -1.03 -7.37 -13.63
N GLU A 40 -1.17 -8.65 -13.24
CA GLU A 40 -0.41 -9.76 -13.82
C GLU A 40 -0.68 -9.95 -15.32
N ARG A 41 -1.91 -9.70 -15.77
CA ARG A 41 -2.30 -9.74 -17.18
C ARG A 41 -2.05 -8.43 -17.94
N GLY A 42 -1.58 -7.38 -17.26
CA GLY A 42 -1.43 -6.05 -17.85
C GLY A 42 -2.76 -5.38 -18.20
N GLU A 43 -3.84 -5.78 -17.53
CA GLU A 43 -5.19 -5.25 -17.74
C GLU A 43 -5.47 -4.07 -16.82
N ARG A 44 -6.18 -3.08 -17.35
CA ARG A 44 -6.65 -1.95 -16.55
C ARG A 44 -7.70 -2.41 -15.54
N VAL A 45 -7.54 -2.00 -14.29
CA VAL A 45 -8.56 -2.14 -13.25
C VAL A 45 -9.64 -1.09 -13.50
N ALA A 46 -10.74 -1.51 -14.12
CA ALA A 46 -11.91 -0.66 -14.33
C ALA A 46 -12.67 -0.44 -13.01
N ALA A 47 -13.43 0.66 -12.92
CA ALA A 47 -14.23 0.98 -11.74
C ALA A 47 -15.25 -0.13 -11.37
N ALA A 48 -15.78 -0.85 -12.37
CA ALA A 48 -16.67 -1.98 -12.15
C ALA A 48 -15.95 -3.16 -11.49
N ALA A 49 -14.75 -3.51 -11.97
CA ALA A 49 -13.93 -4.58 -11.38
C ALA A 49 -13.48 -4.23 -9.97
N LEU A 50 -13.08 -2.97 -9.74
CA LEU A 50 -12.73 -2.48 -8.40
C LEU A 50 -13.93 -2.58 -7.44
N ARG A 51 -15.11 -2.10 -7.84
CA ARG A 51 -16.31 -2.21 -7.01
C ARG A 51 -16.66 -3.67 -6.70
N ALA A 52 -16.61 -4.57 -7.68
CA ALA A 52 -16.89 -5.99 -7.47
C ALA A 52 -15.92 -6.62 -6.46
N ALA A 53 -14.62 -6.29 -6.54
CA ALA A 53 -13.61 -6.77 -5.59
C ALA A 53 -13.88 -6.25 -4.17
N MET A 54 -14.24 -4.96 -4.04
CA MET A 54 -14.58 -4.34 -2.76
C MET A 54 -15.85 -4.94 -2.16
N GLU A 55 -16.92 -5.09 -2.95
CA GLU A 55 -18.18 -5.71 -2.49
C GLU A 55 -17.97 -7.15 -2.03
N THR A 56 -17.17 -7.92 -2.75
CA THR A 56 -16.84 -9.30 -2.38
C THR A 56 -16.04 -9.34 -1.07
N ALA A 57 -15.10 -8.42 -0.87
CA ALA A 57 -14.23 -8.41 0.31
C ALA A 57 -14.90 -7.82 1.56
N PHE A 58 -15.74 -6.80 1.40
CA PHE A 58 -16.45 -6.13 2.50
C PHE A 58 -17.84 -6.73 2.77
N GLY A 59 -18.37 -7.55 1.86
CA GLY A 59 -19.70 -8.16 1.97
C GLY A 59 -20.86 -7.18 1.79
N ALA A 60 -20.60 -5.96 1.31
CA ALA A 60 -21.59 -4.90 1.17
C ALA A 60 -21.21 -3.89 0.08
N SER A 61 -22.20 -3.19 -0.48
CA SER A 61 -22.00 -2.14 -1.49
C SER A 61 -21.55 -0.82 -0.89
N ASP A 62 -20.98 0.06 -1.73
CA ASP A 62 -20.58 1.42 -1.32
C ASP A 62 -21.77 2.25 -0.81
N ALA A 63 -23.00 1.95 -1.26
CA ALA A 63 -24.22 2.60 -0.80
C ALA A 63 -24.54 2.35 0.68
N THR A 64 -23.98 1.29 1.28
CA THR A 64 -24.18 0.97 2.71
C THR A 64 -23.25 1.75 3.63
N GLY A 65 -22.21 2.41 3.08
CA GLY A 65 -21.16 3.04 3.85
C GLY A 65 -20.14 2.07 4.46
N ALA A 66 -20.20 0.77 4.13
CA ALA A 66 -19.24 -0.23 4.61
C ALA A 66 -17.79 0.01 4.13
N TRP A 67 -17.64 0.72 3.01
CA TRP A 67 -16.37 1.19 2.48
C TRP A 67 -16.59 2.43 1.63
N ASP A 68 -15.54 3.23 1.45
CA ASP A 68 -15.54 4.40 0.59
C ASP A 68 -14.51 4.30 -0.54
N TRP A 69 -14.52 5.27 -1.45
CA TRP A 69 -13.60 5.27 -2.57
C TRP A 69 -12.13 5.41 -2.17
N LYS A 70 -11.83 6.01 -1.01
CA LYS A 70 -10.47 6.07 -0.48
C LYS A 70 -9.98 4.67 -0.11
N THR A 71 -10.80 3.89 0.56
CA THR A 71 -10.53 2.49 0.90
C THR A 71 -10.33 1.62 -0.35
N ALA A 72 -11.12 1.86 -1.40
CA ALA A 72 -10.97 1.18 -2.69
C ALA A 72 -9.66 1.54 -3.40
N TYR A 73 -9.19 2.79 -3.26
CA TYR A 73 -7.89 3.20 -3.75
C TYR A 73 -6.74 2.55 -2.96
N ASP A 74 -6.88 2.39 -1.64
CA ASP A 74 -5.90 1.68 -0.82
C ASP A 74 -5.77 0.20 -1.23
N ALA A 75 -6.87 -0.44 -1.66
CA ALA A 75 -6.83 -1.80 -2.22
C ALA A 75 -6.06 -1.85 -3.55
N CYS A 76 -6.16 -0.82 -4.39
CA CYS A 76 -5.36 -0.71 -5.61
C CYS A 76 -3.86 -0.57 -5.30
N GLU A 77 -3.50 0.26 -4.32
CA GLU A 77 -2.12 0.41 -3.88
C GLU A 77 -1.56 -0.89 -3.29
N ALA A 78 -2.32 -1.56 -2.43
CA ALA A 78 -1.96 -2.86 -1.88
C ALA A 78 -1.78 -3.91 -3.00
N ALA A 79 -2.59 -3.88 -4.06
CA ALA A 79 -2.40 -4.77 -5.21
C ALA A 79 -1.07 -4.49 -5.93
N ALA A 80 -0.65 -3.21 -6.04
CA ALA A 80 0.66 -2.86 -6.59
C ALA A 80 1.81 -3.34 -5.68
N VAL A 81 1.65 -3.25 -4.35
CA VAL A 81 2.60 -3.81 -3.38
C VAL A 81 2.74 -5.32 -3.54
N LEU A 82 1.61 -6.05 -3.63
CA LEU A 82 1.61 -7.50 -3.87
C LEU A 82 2.29 -7.86 -5.20
N PHE A 83 2.03 -7.08 -6.26
CA PHE A 83 2.66 -7.27 -7.56
C PHE A 83 4.18 -7.09 -7.45
N LEU A 84 4.66 -6.01 -6.81
CA LEU A 84 6.10 -5.78 -6.64
C LEU A 84 6.76 -6.83 -5.75
N ARG A 85 6.09 -7.27 -4.68
CA ARG A 85 6.58 -8.36 -3.82
C ARG A 85 6.83 -9.63 -4.62
N LYS A 86 5.91 -9.97 -5.53
CA LYS A 86 5.97 -11.20 -6.33
C LYS A 86 6.89 -11.08 -7.55
N TYR A 87 6.91 -9.93 -8.23
CA TYR A 87 7.56 -9.77 -9.54
C TYR A 87 8.64 -8.69 -9.61
N GLY A 88 8.74 -7.81 -8.63
CA GLY A 88 9.61 -6.62 -8.64
C GLY A 88 11.08 -6.94 -8.91
N ARG A 89 11.64 -7.96 -8.24
CA ARG A 89 13.02 -8.40 -8.46
C ARG A 89 13.28 -8.81 -9.91
N ALA A 90 12.37 -9.62 -10.49
CA ALA A 90 12.50 -10.06 -11.88
C ALA A 90 12.30 -8.90 -12.87
N LEU A 91 11.33 -8.02 -12.59
CA LEU A 91 11.05 -6.82 -13.37
C LEU A 91 12.27 -5.89 -13.42
N PHE A 92 12.89 -5.60 -12.27
CA PHE A 92 14.01 -4.68 -12.17
C PHE A 92 15.31 -5.24 -12.76
N ARG A 93 15.52 -6.55 -12.66
CA ARG A 93 16.61 -7.23 -13.35
C ARG A 93 16.47 -7.15 -14.88
N LYS A 94 15.25 -7.32 -15.40
CA LYS A 94 14.98 -7.21 -16.85
C LYS A 94 15.11 -5.79 -17.39
N ALA A 95 14.70 -4.79 -16.61
CA ALA A 95 14.73 -3.39 -17.03
C ALA A 95 16.16 -2.84 -17.26
N GLY A 96 17.16 -3.31 -16.52
CA GLY A 96 18.58 -3.00 -16.77
C GLY A 96 19.05 -1.57 -16.45
N SER A 97 18.16 -0.58 -16.32
CA SER A 97 18.50 0.80 -15.95
C SER A 97 17.45 1.46 -15.03
N PRO A 98 17.80 2.50 -14.23
CA PRO A 98 16.83 3.22 -13.41
C PRO A 98 15.65 3.78 -14.21
N ALA A 99 15.91 4.38 -15.38
CA ALA A 99 14.86 4.92 -16.26
C ALA A 99 13.91 3.83 -16.79
N ALA A 100 14.43 2.65 -17.14
CA ALA A 100 13.61 1.53 -17.58
C ALA A 100 12.79 0.93 -16.42
N ARG A 101 13.33 0.89 -15.20
CA ARG A 101 12.57 0.48 -13.99
C ARG A 101 11.42 1.44 -13.73
N LEU A 102 11.67 2.74 -13.81
CA LEU A 102 10.65 3.77 -13.68
C LEU A 102 9.58 3.62 -14.76
N SER A 103 9.96 3.42 -16.03
CA SER A 103 9.01 3.17 -17.12
C SER A 103 8.12 1.96 -16.85
N ALA A 104 8.69 0.86 -16.35
CA ALA A 104 7.95 -0.35 -16.04
C ALA A 104 6.96 -0.14 -14.87
N VAL A 105 7.40 0.50 -13.79
CA VAL A 105 6.54 0.79 -12.63
C VAL A 105 5.44 1.79 -13.00
N SER A 106 5.73 2.80 -13.80
CA SER A 106 4.72 3.74 -14.31
C SER A 106 3.66 3.06 -15.17
N LYS A 107 4.05 2.06 -15.99
CA LYS A 107 3.07 1.27 -16.76
C LYS A 107 2.12 0.51 -15.85
N ILE A 108 2.61 -0.10 -14.76
CA ILE A 108 1.78 -0.79 -13.77
C ILE A 108 0.86 0.19 -13.05
N ALA A 109 1.39 1.34 -12.60
CA ALA A 109 0.59 2.38 -11.95
C ALA A 109 -0.55 2.87 -12.85
N ASN A 110 -0.31 2.99 -14.16
CA ASN A 110 -1.31 3.42 -15.15
C ASN A 110 -2.42 2.38 -15.43
N LEU A 111 -2.29 1.15 -14.93
CA LEU A 111 -3.37 0.16 -14.96
C LEU A 111 -4.40 0.42 -13.86
N LEU A 112 -4.05 1.17 -12.82
CA LEU A 112 -4.92 1.46 -11.69
C LEU A 112 -5.76 2.72 -11.93
N PRO A 113 -6.92 2.85 -11.26
CA PRO A 113 -7.70 4.08 -11.30
C PRO A 113 -6.92 5.27 -10.74
N THR A 114 -7.15 6.47 -11.30
CA THR A 114 -6.65 7.70 -10.70
C THR A 114 -7.48 8.07 -9.46
N HIS A 115 -6.81 8.59 -8.44
CA HIS A 115 -7.45 8.97 -7.16
C HIS A 115 -8.15 10.32 -7.31
N THR A 116 -9.28 10.35 -8.01
CA THR A 116 -10.02 11.59 -8.33
C THR A 116 -11.04 11.98 -7.27
N ARG A 117 -11.37 11.07 -6.35
CA ARG A 117 -12.34 11.30 -5.25
C ARG A 117 -11.59 11.50 -3.94
N ARG A 118 -11.97 12.52 -3.17
CA ARG A 118 -11.39 12.83 -1.85
C ARG A 118 -12.44 12.68 -0.77
N SER A 119 -12.19 11.83 0.24
CA SER A 119 -13.04 11.76 1.43
C SER A 119 -12.91 13.05 2.25
N ALA A 120 -13.91 13.33 3.10
CA ALA A 120 -13.87 14.48 4.00
C ALA A 120 -12.64 14.40 4.93
N GLU A 121 -12.37 13.21 5.47
CA GLU A 121 -11.20 12.94 6.30
C GLU A 121 -9.88 13.25 5.58
N SER A 122 -9.70 12.75 4.35
CA SER A 122 -8.48 13.02 3.58
C SER A 122 -8.31 14.50 3.24
N GLN A 123 -9.39 15.26 3.11
CA GLN A 123 -9.31 16.72 2.95
C GLN A 123 -8.95 17.42 4.27
N THR A 124 -9.60 17.04 5.37
CA THR A 124 -9.35 17.63 6.69
C THR A 124 -7.92 17.41 7.15
N PHE A 125 -7.39 16.20 6.99
CA PHE A 125 -6.04 15.84 7.44
C PHE A 125 -4.98 15.92 6.33
N GLN A 126 -5.34 16.41 5.14
CA GLN A 126 -4.41 16.53 4.01
C GLN A 126 -3.69 15.20 3.72
N GLN A 127 -4.45 14.09 3.70
CA GLN A 127 -3.90 12.78 3.41
C GLN A 127 -3.68 12.65 1.89
N PHE A 128 -2.42 12.39 1.53
CA PHE A 128 -2.00 12.10 0.16
C PHE A 128 -1.29 10.76 0.13
N SER A 129 -1.50 10.03 -0.95
CA SER A 129 -0.68 8.85 -1.24
C SER A 129 0.64 9.27 -1.88
N THR A 130 1.66 8.43 -1.74
CA THR A 130 2.90 8.50 -2.51
C THR A 130 2.78 7.57 -3.73
N PRO A 131 2.55 8.09 -4.96
CA PRO A 131 2.49 7.26 -6.15
C PRO A 131 3.76 6.41 -6.30
N ILE A 132 3.58 5.13 -6.64
CA ILE A 132 4.68 4.16 -6.74
C ILE A 132 5.86 4.60 -7.65
N PRO A 133 5.67 5.37 -8.75
CA PRO A 133 6.81 5.89 -9.51
C PRO A 133 7.64 6.90 -8.71
N LEU A 134 7.02 7.76 -7.90
CA LEU A 134 7.72 8.71 -7.03
C LEU A 134 8.43 7.98 -5.89
N GLY A 135 7.78 6.95 -5.32
CA GLY A 135 8.43 6.08 -4.33
C GLY A 135 9.72 5.45 -4.87
N LEU A 136 9.71 4.99 -6.13
CA LEU A 136 10.90 4.39 -6.75
C LEU A 136 12.03 5.42 -6.94
N VAL A 137 11.68 6.66 -7.31
CA VAL A 137 12.66 7.75 -7.40
C VAL A 137 13.27 8.04 -6.03
N ALA A 138 12.45 8.09 -4.97
CA ALA A 138 12.92 8.30 -3.61
C ALA A 138 13.86 7.16 -3.14
N ALA A 139 13.49 5.90 -3.37
CA ALA A 139 14.31 4.73 -3.04
C ALA A 139 15.65 4.75 -3.81
N HIS A 140 15.63 5.13 -5.09
CA HIS A 140 16.84 5.28 -5.89
C HIS A 140 17.74 6.40 -5.37
N ALA A 141 17.18 7.56 -5.04
CA ALA A 141 17.92 8.70 -4.50
C ALA A 141 18.52 8.40 -3.11
N ALA A 142 17.82 7.62 -2.30
CA ALA A 142 18.30 7.16 -1.00
C ALA A 142 19.44 6.12 -1.10
N ALA A 143 19.70 5.58 -2.30
CA ALA A 143 20.75 4.58 -2.57
C ALA A 143 20.69 3.35 -1.63
N ILE A 144 19.48 2.90 -1.29
CA ILE A 144 19.25 1.77 -0.38
C ILE A 144 19.91 0.50 -0.94
N THR A 145 20.61 -0.21 -0.06
CA THR A 145 21.31 -1.47 -0.31
C THR A 145 20.82 -2.57 0.64
N PRO A 146 21.10 -3.87 0.35
CA PRO A 146 20.75 -4.96 1.26
C PRO A 146 21.42 -4.91 2.65
N ALA A 147 22.40 -4.03 2.86
CA ALA A 147 23.04 -3.82 4.15
C ALA A 147 22.28 -2.82 5.04
N ASP A 148 21.35 -2.05 4.46
CA ASP A 148 20.63 -1.00 5.16
C ASP A 148 19.44 -1.56 5.94
N ARG A 149 19.12 -0.89 7.05
CA ARG A 149 17.90 -1.14 7.83
C ARG A 149 16.95 0.02 7.59
N VAL A 150 15.82 -0.25 6.95
CA VAL A 150 14.85 0.76 6.57
C VAL A 150 13.66 0.71 7.52
N LEU A 151 13.22 1.89 7.99
CA LEU A 151 12.01 2.08 8.77
C LEU A 151 11.11 3.07 8.05
N GLU A 152 9.86 2.67 7.81
CA GLU A 152 8.79 3.55 7.35
C GLU A 152 7.76 3.62 8.51
N PRO A 153 7.72 4.70 9.31
CA PRO A 153 6.85 4.82 10.48
C PRO A 153 5.38 5.18 10.18
N SER A 154 5.08 5.57 8.94
CA SER A 154 3.79 6.05 8.42
C SER A 154 3.35 5.24 7.18
N ALA A 155 3.61 3.93 7.18
CA ALA A 155 3.74 3.15 5.95
C ALA A 155 2.50 3.13 5.04
N GLY A 156 1.33 3.47 5.58
CA GLY A 156 0.08 3.37 4.85
C GLY A 156 -0.09 1.95 4.31
N THR A 157 -0.15 1.83 2.99
CA THR A 157 -0.24 0.55 2.27
C THR A 157 1.10 -0.18 2.09
N GLY A 158 2.23 0.46 2.43
CA GLY A 158 3.57 -0.11 2.35
C GLY A 158 4.31 0.16 1.03
N LEU A 159 3.85 1.11 0.22
CA LEU A 159 4.42 1.41 -1.11
C LEU A 159 5.91 1.81 -1.08
N LEU A 160 6.36 2.54 -0.06
CA LEU A 160 7.79 2.86 0.10
C LEU A 160 8.57 1.66 0.63
N ALA A 161 8.00 0.93 1.58
CA ALA A 161 8.65 -0.24 2.18
C ALA A 161 8.95 -1.33 1.16
N ILE A 162 8.01 -1.61 0.24
CA ILE A 162 8.21 -2.65 -0.79
C ILE A 162 9.33 -2.34 -1.78
N LEU A 163 9.66 -1.05 -1.96
CA LEU A 163 10.73 -0.62 -2.86
C LEU A 163 12.12 -0.71 -2.22
N ALA A 164 12.17 -0.91 -0.90
CA ALA A 164 13.40 -1.12 -0.14
C ALA A 164 13.78 -2.60 0.02
N GLU A 165 12.96 -3.53 -0.49
CA GLU A 165 13.20 -4.99 -0.49
C GLU A 165 14.02 -5.48 -1.68
#